data_AF-A0A1A7YXW3-F1
#
_entry.id   AF-A0A1A7YXW3-F1
#
_cell.length_a   1.000
_cell.length_b   1.000
_cell.length_c   1.000
_cell.angle_alpha   90.00
_cell.angle_beta   90.00
_cell.angle_gamma   90.00
#
_symmetry.space_group_name_H-M   'P 1'
#
loop_
_entity.id
_entity.type
_entity.pdbx_description
1 polymer ?
#
loop_
_entity_poly.entity_id
_entity_poly.type
_entity_poly.pdbx_seq_one_letter_code
_entity_poly.pdbx_strand_id
1 'polypeptide(L)'
;AAVVNTTSGYTGKAWIGLYEDLVNRWKWSLPDSSFYGEGETTYRNWFGDIYYFYQYYYPGSQQCVYIYNYYYPSGQWSQNPCTSQLPFVCYNGQINGTPSFVYRAEHLTWTDAQKFCRENYVDLASVRNQTENNIISSLIGYSSAWIGLYQKKLWSDGSSSL
;
A
#
# COMPACT_ATOMS: atom_id res chain seq x y z
N ALA A 1 4.87 -26.27 -2.02
CA ALA A 1 6.06 -27.04 -1.61
C ALA A 1 7.29 -26.26 -2.05
N ALA A 2 8.21 -25.95 -1.14
CA ALA A 2 9.49 -25.33 -1.47
C ALA A 2 10.48 -26.39 -2.00
N VAL A 3 11.31 -26.03 -2.96
CA VAL A 3 12.42 -26.91 -3.40
C VAL A 3 13.56 -26.73 -2.41
N VAL A 4 13.84 -27.77 -1.63
CA VAL A 4 14.84 -27.71 -0.55
C VAL A 4 16.19 -28.30 -1.00
N ASN A 5 16.25 -28.97 -2.15
CA ASN A 5 17.50 -29.48 -2.72
C ASN A 5 17.38 -29.76 -4.23
N THR A 6 18.39 -29.39 -5.01
CA THR A 6 18.55 -29.79 -6.42
C THR A 6 19.84 -30.59 -6.59
N THR A 7 19.76 -31.76 -7.21
CA THR A 7 20.96 -32.49 -7.64
C THR A 7 21.61 -31.75 -8.80
N SER A 8 22.93 -31.78 -8.89
CA SER A 8 23.76 -31.01 -9.85
C SER A 8 23.48 -31.24 -11.35
N GLY A 9 22.50 -32.08 -11.69
CA GLY A 9 22.08 -32.40 -13.07
C GLY A 9 20.63 -32.03 -13.41
N TYR A 10 19.89 -31.32 -12.54
CA TYR A 10 18.51 -30.93 -12.84
C TYR A 10 18.45 -29.71 -13.78
N THR A 11 17.94 -29.90 -15.00
CA THR A 11 17.77 -28.85 -16.02
C THR A 11 16.30 -28.43 -16.21
N GLY A 12 15.39 -28.90 -15.36
CA GLY A 12 13.96 -28.58 -15.42
C GLY A 12 13.61 -27.22 -14.80
N LYS A 13 12.38 -26.75 -15.05
CA LYS A 13 11.83 -25.55 -14.38
C LYS A 13 11.34 -25.92 -12.99
N ALA A 14 11.90 -25.28 -11.96
CA ALA A 14 11.41 -25.40 -10.59
C ALA A 14 10.32 -24.36 -10.31
N TRP A 15 9.16 -24.82 -9.84
CA TRP A 15 8.12 -23.93 -9.30
C TRP A 15 8.47 -23.58 -7.86
N ILE A 16 9.01 -22.38 -7.62
CA ILE A 16 9.03 -21.81 -6.27
C ILE A 16 7.60 -21.34 -5.97
N GLY A 17 6.88 -22.08 -5.13
CA GLY A 17 5.46 -21.83 -4.90
C GLY A 17 5.21 -20.45 -4.29
N LEU A 18 4.84 -19.47 -5.10
CA LEU A 18 4.28 -18.20 -4.60
C LEU A 18 2.93 -18.55 -3.96
N TYR A 19 2.85 -18.57 -2.63
CA TYR A 19 1.58 -18.73 -1.92
C TYR A 19 0.90 -17.36 -1.89
N GLU A 20 -0.16 -17.21 -2.68
CA GLU A 20 -0.89 -15.94 -2.80
C GLU A 20 -1.90 -15.79 -1.66
N ASP A 21 -1.42 -15.34 -0.50
CA ASP A 21 -2.31 -14.74 0.49
C ASP A 21 -2.64 -13.31 0.07
N LEU A 22 -3.66 -13.21 -0.78
CA LEU A 22 -4.09 -11.99 -1.46
C LEU A 22 -4.51 -10.88 -0.48
N VAL A 23 -4.90 -11.25 0.74
CA VAL A 23 -5.27 -10.33 1.82
C VAL A 23 -4.04 -9.95 2.66
N ASN A 24 -3.21 -10.93 3.06
CA ASN A 24 -2.07 -10.69 3.95
C ASN A 24 -0.84 -10.08 3.27
N ARG A 25 -0.82 -9.97 1.93
CA ARG A 25 0.26 -9.26 1.22
C ARG A 25 0.21 -7.75 1.36
N TRP A 26 -0.94 -7.17 1.74
CA TRP A 26 -1.08 -5.73 1.92
C TRP A 26 -0.69 -5.32 3.33
N LYS A 27 0.25 -4.39 3.44
CA LYS A 27 0.72 -3.87 4.73
C LYS A 27 0.70 -2.36 4.75
N TRP A 28 0.35 -1.81 5.91
CA TRP A 28 0.53 -0.40 6.18
C TRP A 28 2.02 -0.11 6.42
N SER A 29 2.45 1.08 6.02
CA SER A 29 3.83 1.56 6.16
C SER A 29 4.21 1.80 7.61
N LEU A 30 3.28 2.33 8.41
CA LEU A 30 3.47 2.61 9.83
C LEU A 30 3.55 1.28 10.61
N PRO A 31 4.71 0.95 11.20
CA PRO A 31 4.96 -0.38 11.75
C PRO A 31 4.43 -0.56 13.18
N ASP A 32 4.05 0.52 13.86
CA ASP A 32 3.61 0.48 15.26
C ASP A 32 2.25 -0.22 15.37
N SER A 33 2.24 -1.44 15.91
CA SER A 33 1.01 -2.21 16.08
C SER A 33 0.07 -1.59 17.13
N SER A 34 0.59 -0.83 18.09
CA SER A 34 -0.24 -0.19 19.13
C SER A 34 -1.10 0.96 18.59
N PHE A 35 -0.76 1.46 17.40
CA PHE A 35 -1.54 2.46 16.67
C PHE A 35 -2.87 1.91 16.12
N TYR A 36 -2.94 0.60 15.87
CA TYR A 36 -4.10 -0.06 15.27
C TYR A 36 -4.93 -0.80 16.32
N GLY A 37 -6.23 -0.49 16.36
CA GLY A 37 -7.25 -1.27 17.04
C GLY A 37 -7.67 -2.53 16.27
N GLU A 38 -8.60 -3.28 16.86
CA GLU A 38 -9.15 -4.49 16.25
C GLU A 38 -9.79 -4.19 14.88
N GLY A 39 -9.38 -4.92 13.85
CA GLY A 39 -9.89 -4.79 12.48
C GLY A 39 -9.33 -3.61 11.67
N GLU A 40 -8.69 -2.62 12.29
CA GLU A 40 -8.22 -1.41 11.61
C GLU A 40 -7.13 -1.68 10.56
N THR A 41 -6.27 -2.67 10.79
CA THR A 41 -5.25 -3.08 9.79
C THR A 41 -5.86 -3.70 8.53
N THR A 42 -7.12 -4.16 8.60
CA THR A 42 -7.82 -4.88 7.54
C THR A 42 -8.86 -4.05 6.80
N TYR A 43 -9.16 -2.82 7.25
CA TYR A 43 -10.07 -1.93 6.54
C TYR A 43 -9.57 -1.64 5.11
N ARG A 44 -10.47 -1.75 4.12
CA ARG A 44 -10.18 -1.51 2.71
C ARG A 44 -11.33 -0.75 2.05
N ASN A 45 -11.00 0.17 1.13
CA ASN A 45 -11.98 0.89 0.32
C ASN A 45 -11.63 0.85 -1.18
N TRP A 46 -11.39 -0.34 -1.72
CA TRP A 46 -10.96 -0.52 -3.11
C TRP A 46 -12.00 -0.02 -4.14
N PHE A 47 -11.51 0.50 -5.27
CA PHE A 47 -12.29 0.86 -6.45
C PHE A 47 -12.59 -0.38 -7.30
N GLY A 48 -13.75 -1.00 -7.07
CA GLY A 48 -14.26 -2.11 -7.88
C GLY A 48 -13.32 -3.32 -8.02
N ASP A 49 -13.51 -4.10 -9.09
CA ASP A 49 -12.72 -5.33 -9.37
C ASP A 49 -11.33 -5.04 -9.99
N ILE A 50 -10.86 -3.78 -9.94
CA ILE A 50 -9.61 -3.34 -10.60
C ILE A 50 -8.37 -4.10 -10.10
N TYR A 51 -8.51 -4.78 -8.96
CA TYR A 51 -7.56 -5.72 -8.38
C TYR A 51 -7.09 -6.80 -9.37
N TYR A 52 -8.01 -7.43 -10.12
CA TYR A 52 -7.65 -8.50 -11.05
C TYR A 52 -7.02 -7.99 -12.33
N PHE A 53 -7.37 -6.76 -12.73
CA PHE A 53 -6.85 -6.15 -13.96
C PHE A 53 -5.34 -5.88 -13.85
N TYR A 54 -4.89 -5.25 -12.77
CA TYR A 54 -3.49 -4.83 -12.65
C TYR A 54 -2.49 -5.99 -12.55
N GLN A 55 -2.86 -7.08 -11.88
CA GLN A 55 -1.99 -8.26 -11.78
C GLN A 55 -1.76 -8.93 -13.15
N TYR A 56 -2.75 -8.90 -14.04
CA TYR A 56 -2.66 -9.46 -15.38
C TYR A 56 -1.77 -8.61 -16.30
N TYR A 57 -1.91 -7.28 -16.27
CA TYR A 57 -1.18 -6.38 -17.17
C TYR A 57 0.24 -6.01 -16.69
N TYR A 58 0.52 -6.07 -15.38
CA TYR A 58 1.81 -5.65 -14.82
C TYR A 58 2.43 -6.73 -13.92
N PRO A 59 2.80 -7.90 -14.49
CA PRO A 59 3.39 -8.99 -13.72
C PRO A 59 4.72 -8.55 -13.08
N GLY A 60 4.86 -8.80 -11.77
CA GLY A 60 6.11 -8.55 -11.02
C GLY A 60 6.36 -7.11 -10.56
N SER A 61 5.55 -6.14 -10.99
CA SER A 61 5.63 -4.75 -10.51
C SER A 61 5.13 -4.65 -9.07
N GLN A 62 5.92 -4.04 -8.18
CA GLN A 62 5.47 -3.77 -6.81
C GLN A 62 4.35 -2.74 -6.86
N GLN A 63 3.20 -3.10 -6.30
CA GLN A 63 2.02 -2.25 -6.28
C GLN A 63 1.95 -1.46 -4.97
N CYS A 64 1.71 -0.16 -5.10
CA CYS A 64 1.42 0.74 -3.99
C CYS A 64 0.03 1.33 -4.17
N VAL A 65 -0.54 1.85 -3.09
CA VAL A 65 -1.96 2.21 -3.05
C VAL A 65 -2.13 3.71 -2.92
N TYR A 66 -3.06 4.23 -3.70
CA TYR A 66 -3.43 5.62 -3.69
C TYR A 66 -4.95 5.77 -3.66
N ILE A 67 -5.43 6.88 -3.11
CA ILE A 67 -6.84 7.27 -3.23
C ILE A 67 -7.05 7.86 -4.64
N TYR A 68 -8.08 7.36 -5.32
CA TYR A 68 -8.44 7.66 -6.70
C TYR A 68 -9.70 8.54 -6.74
N ASN A 69 -9.52 9.87 -6.78
CA ASN A 69 -10.60 10.85 -6.89
C ASN A 69 -10.64 11.56 -8.27
N TYR A 70 -10.21 10.90 -9.34
CA TYR A 70 -10.06 11.55 -10.66
C TYR A 70 -11.37 12.07 -11.25
N TYR A 71 -12.47 11.31 -11.12
CA TYR A 71 -13.79 11.70 -11.66
C TYR A 71 -14.71 12.33 -10.61
N TYR A 72 -14.68 11.84 -9.38
CA TYR A 72 -15.42 12.35 -8.23
C TYR A 72 -14.73 11.91 -6.93
N PRO A 73 -14.85 12.68 -5.83
CA PRO A 73 -14.13 12.41 -4.58
C PRO A 73 -14.73 11.26 -3.75
N SER A 74 -14.79 10.06 -4.31
CA SER A 74 -15.34 8.87 -3.63
C SER A 74 -14.47 8.33 -2.51
N GLY A 75 -13.19 8.71 -2.49
CA GLY A 75 -12.22 8.19 -1.55
C GLY A 75 -11.86 6.72 -1.79
N GLN A 76 -12.21 6.16 -2.95
CA GLN A 76 -11.90 4.77 -3.29
C GLN A 76 -10.44 4.61 -3.66
N TRP A 77 -9.89 3.41 -3.47
CA TRP A 77 -8.46 3.14 -3.60
C TRP A 77 -8.16 2.36 -4.86
N SER A 78 -7.03 2.64 -5.48
CA SER A 78 -6.52 1.85 -6.59
C SER A 78 -5.04 1.56 -6.40
N GLN A 79 -4.53 0.64 -7.21
CA GLN A 79 -3.13 0.25 -7.25
C GLN A 79 -2.43 0.95 -8.41
N ASN A 80 -1.17 1.31 -8.20
CA ASN A 80 -0.31 1.88 -9.22
C ASN A 80 1.13 1.44 -8.91
N PRO A 81 2.01 1.21 -9.91
CA PRO A 81 3.41 0.93 -9.65
C PRO A 81 4.02 1.91 -8.63
N CYS A 82 4.74 1.39 -7.64
CA CYS A 82 5.33 2.23 -6.58
C CYS A 82 6.32 3.29 -7.11
N THR A 83 6.83 3.10 -8.33
CA THR A 83 7.71 4.03 -9.05
C THR A 83 6.97 5.20 -9.70
N SER A 84 5.65 5.14 -9.81
CA SER A 84 4.84 6.26 -10.30
C SER A 84 4.94 7.43 -9.34
N GLN A 85 4.89 8.65 -9.88
CA GLN A 85 4.99 9.88 -9.09
C GLN A 85 3.59 10.45 -8.87
N LEU A 86 3.15 10.55 -7.61
CA LEU A 86 1.85 11.11 -7.24
C LEU A 86 2.01 12.07 -6.06
N PRO A 87 1.04 12.99 -5.87
CA PRO A 87 0.80 13.61 -4.57
C PRO A 87 0.62 12.57 -3.47
N PHE A 88 0.70 12.98 -2.22
CA PHE A 88 0.66 12.03 -1.10
C PHE A 88 0.08 12.64 0.17
N VAL A 89 -0.37 11.77 1.07
CA VAL A 89 -0.96 12.15 2.35
C VAL A 89 -0.14 11.57 3.48
N CYS A 90 0.36 12.43 4.36
CA CYS A 90 1.06 12.04 5.57
C CYS A 90 0.09 12.00 6.77
N TYR A 91 0.33 11.07 7.69
CA TYR A 91 -0.23 11.11 9.03
C TYR A 91 0.65 11.99 9.93
N ASN A 92 0.02 12.92 10.63
CA ASN A 92 0.68 13.93 11.48
C ASN A 92 0.36 13.72 12.97
N GLY A 93 0.03 12.48 13.38
CA GLY A 93 -0.31 12.19 14.77
C GLY A 93 -1.75 12.56 15.13
N GLN A 94 -2.04 12.55 16.44
CA GLN A 94 -3.33 12.98 16.97
C GLN A 94 -3.24 14.41 17.51
N ILE A 95 -4.20 15.25 17.11
CA ILE A 95 -4.39 16.59 17.66
C ILE A 95 -5.70 16.56 18.43
N ASN A 96 -5.65 16.75 19.75
CA ASN A 96 -6.82 16.68 20.65
C ASN A 96 -7.64 15.39 20.48
N GLY A 97 -6.97 14.25 20.36
CA GLY A 97 -7.60 12.94 20.19
C GLY A 97 -8.14 12.64 18.78
N THR A 98 -7.99 13.57 17.83
CA THR A 98 -8.44 13.38 16.43
C THR A 98 -7.22 13.16 15.53
N PRO A 99 -7.24 12.18 14.59
CA PRO A 99 -6.15 11.99 13.66
C PRO A 99 -5.98 13.21 12.74
N SER A 100 -4.73 13.65 12.58
CA SER A 100 -4.35 14.75 11.70
C SER A 100 -3.69 14.20 10.44
N PHE A 101 -4.11 14.71 9.28
CA PHE A 101 -3.58 14.33 7.97
C PHE A 101 -3.11 15.58 7.23
N VAL A 102 -2.00 15.45 6.50
CA VAL A 102 -1.41 16.53 5.72
C VAL A 102 -1.25 16.08 4.28
N TYR A 103 -1.90 16.80 3.36
CA TYR A 103 -1.76 16.59 1.92
C TYR A 103 -0.56 17.36 1.36
N ARG A 104 0.22 16.70 0.51
CA ARG A 104 1.34 17.27 -0.23
C ARG A 104 1.10 17.11 -1.73
N ALA A 105 1.07 18.22 -2.45
CA ALA A 105 0.86 18.26 -3.89
C ALA A 105 2.11 17.90 -4.72
N GLU A 106 3.27 17.71 -4.07
CA GLU A 106 4.51 17.28 -4.71
C GLU A 106 4.37 15.86 -5.25
N HIS A 107 4.84 15.62 -6.47
CA HIS A 107 4.79 14.31 -7.11
C HIS A 107 6.03 13.50 -6.76
N LEU A 108 5.88 12.51 -5.88
CA LEU A 108 6.97 11.63 -5.45
C LEU A 108 6.63 10.17 -5.71
N THR A 109 7.67 9.34 -5.84
CA THR A 109 7.50 7.89 -5.77
C THR A 109 6.95 7.51 -4.40
N TRP A 110 6.31 6.35 -4.27
CA TRP A 110 5.73 5.94 -2.98
C TRP A 110 6.80 5.88 -1.87
N THR A 111 7.99 5.37 -2.20
CA THR A 111 9.12 5.27 -1.26
C THR A 111 9.63 6.65 -0.85
N ASP A 112 9.76 7.58 -1.79
CA ASP A 112 10.22 8.94 -1.49
C ASP A 112 9.17 9.72 -0.68
N ALA A 113 7.88 9.53 -1.00
CA ALA A 113 6.77 10.09 -0.23
C ALA A 113 6.74 9.54 1.21
N GLN A 114 6.97 8.24 1.39
CA GLN A 114 7.08 7.62 2.72
C GLN A 114 8.24 8.22 3.52
N LYS A 115 9.42 8.31 2.89
CA LYS A 115 10.59 8.93 3.50
C LYS A 115 10.30 10.36 3.91
N PHE A 116 9.72 11.15 3.01
CA PHE A 116 9.30 12.52 3.28
C PHE A 116 8.38 12.59 4.50
N CYS A 117 7.34 11.77 4.56
CA CYS A 117 6.39 11.79 5.67
C CYS A 117 7.04 11.38 7.00
N ARG A 118 8.01 10.47 7.00
CA ARG A 118 8.75 10.07 8.22
C ARG A 118 9.76 11.11 8.68
N GLU A 119 10.29 11.91 7.77
CA GLU A 119 11.20 13.01 8.10
C GLU A 119 10.48 14.25 8.63
N ASN A 120 9.23 14.48 8.20
CA ASN A 120 8.49 15.71 8.48
C ASN A 120 7.26 15.51 9.39
N TYR A 121 6.75 14.29 9.50
CA TYR A 121 5.54 13.91 10.22
C TYR A 121 5.72 12.52 10.87
N VAL A 122 4.71 11.65 10.87
CA VAL A 122 4.80 10.29 11.41
C VAL A 122 5.14 9.26 10.32
N ASP A 123 4.27 9.12 9.31
CA ASP A 123 4.44 8.22 8.15
C ASP A 123 3.43 8.62 7.05
N LEU A 124 3.43 7.95 5.91
CA LEU A 124 2.27 7.96 5.00
C LEU A 124 1.00 7.55 5.75
N ALA A 125 -0.13 8.13 5.35
CA ALA A 125 -1.39 7.93 6.03
C ALA A 125 -1.83 6.46 5.99
N SER A 126 -2.02 5.88 7.18
CA SER A 126 -2.85 4.69 7.33
C SER A 126 -4.31 5.10 7.37
N VAL A 127 -5.18 4.35 6.69
CA VAL A 127 -6.62 4.60 6.72
C VAL A 127 -7.29 3.47 7.48
N ARG A 128 -7.71 3.76 8.71
CA ARG A 128 -8.16 2.74 9.66
C ARG A 128 -9.65 2.45 9.59
N ASN A 129 -10.42 3.38 9.06
CA ASN A 129 -11.88 3.29 8.95
C ASN A 129 -12.42 4.30 7.92
N GLN A 130 -13.74 4.23 7.67
CA GLN A 130 -14.43 5.11 6.72
C GLN A 130 -14.34 6.59 7.09
N THR A 131 -14.33 6.92 8.38
CA THR A 131 -14.25 8.32 8.83
C THR A 131 -12.93 8.95 8.41
N GLU A 132 -11.81 8.28 8.65
CA GLU A 132 -10.49 8.73 8.18
C GLU A 132 -10.43 8.80 6.66
N ASN A 133 -11.01 7.81 5.96
CA ASN A 133 -11.07 7.81 4.51
C ASN A 133 -11.77 9.06 3.95
N ASN A 134 -12.91 9.44 4.56
CA ASN A 134 -13.68 10.61 4.14
C ASN A 134 -12.93 11.92 4.41
N ILE A 135 -12.23 12.01 5.55
CA ILE A 135 -11.38 13.17 5.88
C ILE A 135 -10.30 13.32 4.80
N ILE A 136 -9.58 12.24 4.48
CA ILE A 136 -8.51 12.28 3.49
C ILE A 136 -9.06 12.56 2.09
N SER A 137 -10.16 11.92 1.69
CA SER A 137 -10.80 12.17 0.38
C SER A 137 -11.19 13.65 0.22
N SER A 138 -11.75 14.25 1.26
CA SER A 138 -12.12 15.67 1.26
C SER A 138 -10.88 16.58 1.23
N LEU A 139 -9.83 16.21 1.95
CA LEU A 139 -8.57 16.94 2.01
C LEU A 139 -7.87 17.02 0.64
N ILE A 140 -7.89 15.93 -0.14
CA ILE A 140 -7.25 15.87 -1.46
C ILE A 140 -8.13 16.40 -2.60
N GLY A 141 -9.45 16.53 -2.38
CA GLY A 141 -10.41 17.00 -3.39
C GLY A 141 -10.47 16.08 -4.62
N TYR A 142 -10.36 16.67 -5.81
CA TYR A 142 -10.34 15.97 -7.11
C TYR A 142 -8.93 15.46 -7.50
N SER A 143 -8.01 15.38 -6.53
CA SER A 143 -6.65 14.87 -6.75
C SER A 143 -6.54 13.38 -6.43
N SER A 144 -5.48 12.74 -6.90
CA SER A 144 -5.11 11.38 -6.50
C SER A 144 -3.87 11.43 -5.63
N ALA A 145 -3.83 10.64 -4.55
CA ALA A 145 -2.72 10.73 -3.60
C ALA A 145 -2.33 9.38 -2.99
N TRP A 146 -1.03 9.13 -2.86
CA TRP A 146 -0.49 7.98 -2.14
C TRP A 146 -0.96 7.94 -0.69
N ILE A 147 -1.25 6.72 -0.23
CA ILE A 147 -1.46 6.36 1.18
C ILE A 147 -0.47 5.27 1.57
N GLY A 148 -0.37 4.97 2.87
CA GLY A 148 0.65 4.07 3.42
C GLY A 148 0.46 2.58 3.11
N LEU A 149 -0.55 2.18 2.33
CA LEU A 149 -0.75 0.78 2.00
C LEU A 149 0.13 0.37 0.82
N TYR A 150 0.90 -0.70 0.99
CA TYR A 150 1.78 -1.23 -0.05
C TYR A 150 1.73 -2.75 -0.08
N GLN A 151 2.09 -3.30 -1.23
CA GLN A 151 2.21 -4.73 -1.41
C GLN A 151 3.58 -5.21 -0.93
N LYS A 152 3.61 -6.03 0.13
CA LYS A 152 4.81 -6.76 0.54
C LYS A 152 5.06 -7.90 -0.44
N LYS A 153 6.28 -7.99 -0.98
CA LYS A 153 6.74 -9.19 -1.69
C LYS A 153 7.00 -10.29 -0.65
N LEU A 154 6.31 -11.41 -0.76
CA LEU A 154 6.54 -12.62 0.03
C LEU A 154 7.05 -13.69 -0.93
N TRP A 155 8.25 -14.21 -0.68
CA TRP A 155 8.77 -15.38 -1.37
C TRP A 155 8.24 -16.67 -0.73
N SER A 156 8.27 -17.78 -1.48
CA SER A 156 7.77 -19.10 -1.05
C SER A 156 8.37 -19.62 0.26
N ASP A 157 9.59 -19.17 0.54
CA ASP A 157 10.44 -19.50 1.68
C ASP A 157 10.24 -18.52 2.85
N GLY A 158 9.37 -17.52 2.70
CA GLY A 158 9.13 -16.47 3.69
C GLY A 158 10.20 -15.37 3.73
N SER A 159 11.19 -15.40 2.84
CA SER A 159 12.27 -14.41 2.79
C SER A 159 11.80 -13.07 2.19
N SER A 160 12.58 -12.02 2.42
CA SER A 160 12.40 -10.68 1.81
C SER A 160 13.46 -10.35 0.75
N SER A 161 14.35 -11.29 0.42
CA SER A 161 15.48 -11.11 -0.49
C SER A 161 15.87 -12.44 -1.14
N LEU A 162 16.41 -12.37 -2.37
CA LEU A 162 17.05 -13.50 -3.06
C LEU A 162 18.30 -13.98 -2.31
#